data_AF-A0A6V7VCI0-F1
#
_entry.id   AF-A0A6V7VCI0-F1
#
_cell.length_a   1.000
_cell.length_b   1.000
_cell.length_c   1.000
_cell.angle_alpha   90.00
_cell.angle_beta   90.00
_cell.angle_gamma   90.00
#
_symmetry.space_group_name_H-M   'P 1'
#
loop_
_entity.id
_entity.type
_entity.pdbx_description
1 polymer ?
#
loop_
_entity_poly.entity_id
_entity_poly.type
_entity_poly.pdbx_seq_one_letter_code
_entity_poly.pdbx_strand_id
1 'polypeptide(L)' 'MRKLEIQKLCLNICVGEPGDRLTRAAKVLEQLTGQIPVLSKARYTVRAFGIRRNELMERLIWTQIRH' A
#
# COMPACT_ATOMS: atom_id res chain seq x y z
N MET A 1 28.68 21.18 3.90
CA MET A 1 27.25 21.27 3.53
C MET A 1 26.79 19.89 3.08
N ARG A 2 25.63 19.39 3.49
CA ARG A 2 25.00 18.19 2.93
C ARG A 2 23.61 18.60 2.45
N LYS A 3 23.27 18.36 1.17
CA LYS A 3 21.89 18.51 0.71
C LYS A 3 21.03 17.42 1.37
N LEU A 4 19.80 17.79 1.73
CA LEU A 4 18.77 16.85 2.12
C LEU A 4 17.98 16.48 0.86
N GLU A 5 18.09 15.22 0.44
CA GLU A 5 17.48 14.68 -0.76
C GLU A 5 16.65 13.45 -0.38
N ILE A 6 15.47 13.29 -0.98
CA ILE A 6 14.49 12.26 -0.58
C ILE A 6 14.81 10.99 -1.36
N GLN A 7 15.57 10.06 -0.76
CA GLN A 7 15.97 8.81 -1.45
C GLN A 7 14.79 7.94 -1.93
N LYS A 8 13.63 8.03 -1.27
CA LYS A 8 12.55 7.05 -1.39
C LYS A 8 11.24 7.61 -0.85
N LEU A 9 10.17 7.47 -1.64
CA LEU A 9 8.80 7.67 -1.17
C LEU A 9 8.14 6.32 -0.89
N CYS A 10 7.17 6.31 0.02
CA CYS A 10 6.53 5.11 0.54
C CYS A 10 5.03 5.38 0.70
N LEU A 11 4.27 5.03 -0.35
CA LEU A 11 2.82 5.28 -0.44
C LEU A 11 2.05 4.01 -0.04
N ASN A 12 1.17 4.14 0.95
CA ASN A 12 0.41 3.03 1.52
C ASN A 12 -0.99 3.49 1.96
N ILE A 13 -2.03 2.94 1.34
CA ILE A 13 -3.42 3.04 1.78
C ILE A 13 -3.74 1.77 2.59
N CYS A 14 -4.76 1.81 3.44
CA CYS A 14 -5.27 0.62 4.14
C CYS A 14 -6.79 0.57 4.01
N VAL A 15 -7.29 -0.50 3.37
CA VAL A 15 -8.71 -0.78 3.21
C VAL A 15 -9.09 -1.88 4.20
N GLY A 16 -10.01 -1.58 5.13
CA GLY A 16 -10.45 -2.52 6.17
C GLY A 16 -11.39 -3.64 5.70
N GLU A 17 -11.88 -3.56 4.45
CA GLU A 17 -12.76 -4.56 3.83
C GLU A 17 -12.04 -5.27 2.67
N PRO A 18 -12.00 -6.62 2.65
CA PRO A 18 -11.55 -7.36 1.47
C PRO A 18 -12.60 -7.27 0.35
N GLY A 19 -12.16 -7.03 -0.89
CA GLY A 19 -13.03 -6.98 -2.07
C GLY A 19 -12.73 -5.80 -3.00
N ASP A 20 -13.74 -5.34 -3.74
CA ASP A 20 -13.59 -4.32 -4.81
C ASP A 20 -12.93 -3.02 -4.36
N ARG A 21 -13.07 -2.63 -3.09
CA ARG A 21 -12.44 -1.42 -2.54
C ARG A 21 -10.91 -1.52 -2.60
N LEU A 22 -10.34 -2.70 -2.35
CA LEU A 22 -8.90 -2.96 -2.49
C LEU A 22 -8.47 -2.91 -3.97
N THR A 23 -9.23 -3.53 -4.87
CA THR A 23 -8.94 -3.53 -6.32
C THR A 23 -9.01 -2.12 -6.93
N ARG A 24 -9.91 -1.27 -6.42
CA ARG A 24 -10.00 0.15 -6.81
C ARG A 24 -8.84 0.98 -6.23
N ALA A 25 -8.48 0.79 -4.96
CA ALA A 25 -7.33 1.46 -4.35
C ALA A 25 -6.02 1.12 -5.09
N ALA A 26 -5.80 -0.15 -5.43
CA ALA A 26 -4.68 -0.60 -6.24
C ALA A 26 -4.60 0.12 -7.61
N LYS A 27 -5.74 0.24 -8.33
CA LYS A 27 -5.77 0.96 -9.63
C LYS A 27 -5.51 2.46 -9.51
N VAL A 28 -6.00 3.12 -8.45
CA VAL A 28 -5.67 4.54 -8.18
C VAL A 28 -4.17 4.68 -7.88
N LEU A 29 -3.59 3.73 -7.16
CA LEU A 29 -2.15 3.67 -6.88
C LEU A 29 -1.29 3.44 -8.13
N GLU A 30 -1.72 2.57 -9.05
CA GLU A 30 -1.09 2.40 -10.37
C GLU A 30 -1.15 3.70 -11.18
N GLN A 31 -2.30 4.39 -11.21
CA GLN A 31 -2.47 5.66 -11.92
C GLN A 31 -1.63 6.81 -11.33
N LEU A 32 -1.44 6.84 -10.00
CA LEU A 32 -0.66 7.88 -9.32
C LEU A 32 0.86 7.69 -9.39
N THR A 33 1.35 6.46 -9.64
CA THR A 33 2.79 6.15 -9.55
C THR A 33 3.40 5.48 -10.78
N GLY A 34 2.58 4.97 -11.71
CA GLY A 34 3.05 4.18 -12.84
C GLY A 34 3.68 2.83 -12.46
N GLN A 35 3.45 2.35 -11.24
CA GLN A 35 4.03 1.11 -10.70
C GLN A 35 2.94 0.16 -10.18
N ILE A 36 3.18 -1.14 -10.33
CA ILE A 36 2.28 -2.20 -9.84
C ILE A 36 2.39 -2.28 -8.30
N PRO A 37 1.31 -2.07 -7.54
CA PRO A 37 1.33 -2.15 -6.07
C PRO A 37 1.44 -3.60 -5.59
N VAL A 38 2.15 -3.81 -4.48
CA VAL A 38 2.41 -5.15 -3.94
C VAL A 38 1.39 -5.47 -2.84
N LEU A 39 0.42 -6.33 -3.14
CA LEU A 39 -0.51 -6.81 -2.10
C LEU A 39 0.21 -7.67 -1.05
N SER A 40 -0.24 -7.57 0.20
CA SER A 40 0.23 -8.35 1.34
C SER A 40 -0.94 -9.05 2.04
N LYS A 41 -0.72 -9.60 3.24
CA LYS A 41 -1.75 -10.34 3.99
C LYS A 41 -1.76 -9.98 5.47
N ALA A 42 -2.97 -9.93 6.06
CA ALA A 42 -3.16 -9.64 7.47
C ALA A 42 -2.53 -10.73 8.37
N ARG A 43 -1.56 -10.34 9.21
CA ARG A 43 -0.86 -11.27 10.13
C ARG A 43 -1.73 -11.75 11.30
N TYR A 44 -2.70 -10.95 11.70
CA TYR A 44 -3.55 -11.12 12.88
C TYR A 44 -5.02 -10.83 12.53
N THR A 45 -5.96 -11.41 13.30
CA THR A 45 -7.39 -11.05 13.27
C THR A 45 -7.64 -9.93 14.27
N VAL A 46 -8.26 -8.82 13.85
CA VAL A 46 -8.60 -7.69 14.74
C VAL A 46 -10.07 -7.33 14.57
N ARG A 47 -10.91 -7.83 15.49
CA ARG A 47 -12.39 -7.73 15.38
C ARG A 47 -12.91 -6.30 15.24
N ALA A 48 -12.25 -5.33 15.88
CA ALA A 48 -12.62 -3.92 15.83
C ALA A 48 -12.50 -3.28 14.43
N PHE A 49 -11.70 -3.87 13.52
CA PHE A 49 -11.53 -3.40 12.14
C PHE A 49 -12.12 -4.38 11.12
N GLY A 50 -12.86 -5.41 11.54
CA GLY A 50 -13.37 -6.49 10.66
C GLY A 50 -12.32 -7.51 10.19
N ILE A 51 -11.04 -7.12 10.15
CA ILE A 51 -9.90 -7.87 9.60
C ILE A 51 -9.76 -9.27 10.20
N ARG A 52 -9.65 -10.28 9.32
CA ARG A 52 -9.33 -11.69 9.65
C ARG A 52 -7.92 -12.04 9.16
N ARG A 53 -7.26 -12.94 9.88
CA ARG A 53 -5.92 -13.45 9.52
C ARG A 53 -5.91 -14.04 8.11
N ASN A 54 -4.85 -13.75 7.35
CA ASN A 54 -4.63 -14.16 5.96
C ASN A 54 -5.53 -13.50 4.90
N GLU A 55 -6.41 -12.55 5.26
CA GLU A 55 -7.09 -11.67 4.29
C GLU A 55 -6.08 -10.81 3.51
N LEU A 56 -6.40 -10.49 2.26
CA LEU A 56 -5.58 -9.63 1.41
C LEU A 56 -5.60 -8.19 1.94
N MET A 57 -4.40 -7.67 2.14
CA MET A 57 -4.12 -6.31 2.56
C MET A 57 -3.37 -5.59 1.44
N GLU A 58 -3.50 -4.27 1.38
CA GLU A 58 -2.59 -3.46 0.58
C GLU A 58 -1.20 -3.39 1.25
N ARG A 59 -0.16 -3.08 0.47
CA ARG A 59 1.15 -2.69 1.00
C ARG A 59 1.91 -1.77 0.05
N LEU A 60 2.51 -0.74 0.65
CA LEU A 60 3.65 0.07 0.20
C LEU A 60 4.18 -0.16 -1.22
N ILE A 61 3.92 0.80 -2.11
CA ILE A 61 4.74 1.02 -3.31
C ILE A 61 6.11 1.57 -2.89
N TRP A 62 7.15 1.19 -3.61
CA TRP A 62 8.53 1.62 -3.39
C TRP A 62 9.04 2.50 -4.53
N THR A 63 8.44 3.69 -4.67
CA THR A 63 8.93 4.74 -5.55
C THR A 63 10.25 5.31 -5.03
N GLN A 64 11.34 4.67 -5.44
CA GLN A 64 12.68 5.24 -5.33
C GLN A 64 12.73 6.48 -6.24
N ILE A 65 12.81 7.67 -5.62
CA ILE A 65 12.89 8.93 -6.35
C ILE A 65 14.25 8.96 -7.04
N ARG A 66 14.24 8.90 -8.37
CA ARG A 66 15.43 9.11 -9.19
C ARG A 66 15.76 10.60 -9.18
N HIS A 67 16.70 10.97 -8.31
CA HIS A 67 17.68 12.00 -8.63
C HIS A 67 18.68 11.44 -9.65
#